data_AF-A0A5J4LGP0-F1
#
_entry.id   AF-A0A5J4LGP0-F1
#
_cell.length_a   1.000
_cell.length_b   1.000
_cell.length_c   1.000
_cell.angle_alpha   90.00
_cell.angle_beta   90.00
_cell.angle_gamma   90.00
#
_symmetry.space_group_name_H-M   'P 1'
#
loop_
_entity.id
_entity.type
_entity.pdbx_description
1 polymer ?
#
loop_
_entity_poly.entity_id
_entity_poly.type
_entity_poly.pdbx_seq_one_letter_code
_entity_poly.pdbx_strand_id
1 'polypeptide(L)'
;MDLRERLADVQRRPHAYGLTTFGEVAAFVTGVDAATEWQFLGGFRQFLADKSHLGPNLAWQVMVIRMAYPAEADEFWVTASHSESMEAISVLFSELQSFLAHRDGPGTN
;
A
#
# COMPACT_ATOMS: atom_id res chain seq x y z
N MET A 1 -4.34 -12.58 17.40
CA MET A 1 -4.34 -12.33 15.95
C MET A 1 -3.36 -11.20 15.72
N ASP A 2 -2.25 -11.53 15.10
CA ASP A 2 -1.20 -10.57 14.77
C ASP A 2 -1.69 -9.58 13.69
N LEU A 3 -1.10 -8.39 13.62
CA LEU A 3 -1.48 -7.36 12.65
C LEU A 3 -1.26 -7.86 11.21
N ARG A 4 -0.22 -8.67 11.00
CA ARG A 4 0.06 -9.33 9.72
C ARG A 4 -1.04 -10.31 9.31
N GLU A 5 -1.55 -11.08 10.27
CA GLU A 5 -2.67 -12.01 10.03
C GLU A 5 -3.95 -11.25 9.67
N ARG A 6 -4.20 -10.10 10.30
CA ARG A 6 -5.34 -9.23 9.97
C ARG A 6 -5.23 -8.68 8.56
N LEU A 7 -4.05 -8.21 8.16
CA LEU A 7 -3.84 -7.69 6.81
C LEU A 7 -3.97 -8.78 5.75
N ALA A 8 -3.45 -9.98 6.02
CA ALA A 8 -3.62 -11.12 5.14
C ALA A 8 -5.09 -11.56 5.03
N ASP A 9 -5.87 -11.45 6.11
CA ASP A 9 -7.30 -11.73 6.10
C ASP A 9 -8.10 -10.66 5.34
N VAL A 10 -7.76 -9.38 5.53
CA VAL A 10 -8.33 -8.25 4.77
C VAL A 10 -8.03 -8.38 3.28
N GLN A 11 -6.81 -8.75 2.89
CA GLN A 11 -6.48 -9.02 1.48
C GLN A 11 -7.29 -10.19 0.93
N ARG A 12 -7.47 -11.26 1.71
CA ARG A 12 -8.20 -12.46 1.27
C ARG A 12 -9.70 -12.20 1.15
N ARG A 13 -10.26 -11.32 1.99
CA ARG A 13 -11.71 -11.06 2.07
C ARG A 13 -12.01 -9.57 2.28
N PRO A 14 -11.65 -8.68 1.34
CA PRO A 14 -11.82 -7.24 1.51
C PRO A 14 -13.30 -6.85 1.70
N HIS A 15 -14.20 -7.54 1.00
CA HIS A 15 -15.66 -7.37 1.14
C HIS A 15 -16.19 -7.68 2.55
N ALA A 16 -15.55 -8.57 3.31
CA ALA A 16 -15.96 -8.88 4.69
C ALA A 16 -15.70 -7.71 5.66
N TYR A 17 -14.81 -6.79 5.26
CA TYR A 17 -14.47 -5.57 5.98
C TYR A 17 -15.15 -4.32 5.38
N GLY A 18 -16.05 -4.51 4.39
CA GLY A 18 -16.70 -3.42 3.67
C GLY A 18 -15.76 -2.62 2.78
N LEU A 19 -14.56 -3.13 2.48
CA LEU A 19 -13.58 -2.47 1.64
C LEU A 19 -13.78 -2.91 0.19
N THR A 20 -14.19 -1.98 -0.66
CA THR A 20 -14.50 -2.24 -2.08
C THR A 20 -13.71 -1.35 -3.02
N THR A 21 -13.22 -0.22 -2.55
CA THR A 21 -12.47 0.77 -3.34
C THR A 21 -11.06 0.96 -2.81
N PHE A 22 -10.14 1.40 -3.68
CA PHE A 22 -8.78 1.71 -3.28
C PHE A 22 -8.73 2.82 -2.20
N GLY A 23 -9.62 3.82 -2.29
CA GLY A 23 -9.76 4.87 -1.30
C GLY A 23 -10.10 4.33 0.10
N GLU A 24 -11.05 3.39 0.18
CA GLU A 24 -11.43 2.74 1.45
C GLU A 24 -10.28 1.91 2.03
N VAL A 25 -9.61 1.11 1.19
CA VAL A 25 -8.44 0.31 1.62
C VAL A 25 -7.30 1.22 2.06
N ALA A 26 -7.04 2.32 1.35
CA ALA A 26 -6.00 3.26 1.72
C ALA A 26 -6.30 3.95 3.06
N ALA A 27 -7.54 4.37 3.27
CA ALA A 27 -7.98 4.94 4.55
C ALA A 27 -7.86 3.93 5.69
N PHE A 28 -8.21 2.66 5.46
CA PHE A 28 -8.03 1.59 6.44
C PHE A 28 -6.56 1.39 6.82
N VAL A 29 -5.66 1.30 5.84
CA VAL A 29 -4.22 1.14 6.07
C VAL A 29 -3.63 2.34 6.82
N THR A 30 -4.04 3.56 6.48
CA THR A 30 -3.66 4.77 7.23
C THR A 30 -4.20 4.76 8.65
N GLY A 31 -5.42 4.27 8.87
CA GLY A 31 -6.00 4.11 10.21
C GLY A 31 -5.24 3.10 11.07
N VAL A 32 -4.80 1.99 10.46
CA VAL A 32 -3.91 1.01 11.11
C VAL A 32 -2.59 1.67 11.50
N ASP A 33 -1.97 2.43 10.60
CA ASP A 33 -0.71 3.12 10.86
C ASP A 33 -0.81 4.10 12.03
N ALA A 34 -1.87 4.92 12.03
CA ALA A 34 -2.16 5.84 13.13
C ALA A 34 -2.37 5.11 14.47
N ALA A 35 -3.03 3.95 14.47
CA ALA A 35 -3.23 3.12 15.66
C ALA A 35 -1.93 2.48 16.18
N THR A 36 -0.89 2.41 15.35
CA THR A 36 0.44 1.89 15.69
C THR A 36 1.49 2.98 15.92
N GLU A 37 1.07 4.20 16.27
CA GLU A 37 1.96 5.35 16.46
C GLU A 37 2.85 5.64 15.23
N TRP A 38 2.29 5.44 14.03
CA TRP A 38 2.95 5.65 12.74
C TRP A 38 4.18 4.76 12.50
N GLN A 39 4.29 3.65 13.25
CA GLN A 39 5.40 2.70 13.10
C GLN A 39 5.11 1.64 12.04
N PHE A 40 3.85 1.37 11.72
CA PHE A 40 3.50 0.30 10.81
C PHE A 40 3.94 0.57 9.38
N LEU A 41 3.72 1.77 8.86
CA LEU A 41 4.21 2.23 7.55
C LEU A 41 5.55 2.98 7.64
N GLY A 42 6.21 2.98 8.79
CA GLY A 42 7.52 3.59 8.97
C GLY A 42 8.53 3.02 7.97
N GLY A 43 8.94 3.83 6.99
CA GLY A 43 9.85 3.41 5.89
C GLY A 43 9.16 2.84 4.64
N PHE A 44 7.84 2.62 4.66
CA PHE A 44 7.10 2.05 3.52
C PHE A 44 7.18 2.93 2.27
N ARG A 45 7.05 4.25 2.43
CA ARG A 45 7.18 5.20 1.31
C ARG A 45 8.55 5.12 0.63
N GLN A 46 9.61 4.98 1.43
CA GLN A 46 10.96 4.89 0.91
C GLN A 46 11.18 3.56 0.20
N PHE A 47 10.68 2.46 0.78
CA PHE A 47 10.68 1.15 0.14
C PHE A 47 9.98 1.16 -1.23
N LEU A 48 8.83 1.82 -1.36
CA LEU A 48 8.15 1.97 -2.65
C LEU A 48 8.95 2.82 -3.63
N ALA A 49 9.54 3.93 -3.18
CA ALA A 49 10.38 4.80 -4.02
C ALA A 49 11.58 4.03 -4.60
N ASP A 50 12.26 3.26 -3.75
CA ASP A 50 13.43 2.47 -4.14
C ASP A 50 13.05 1.38 -5.17
N LYS A 51 11.87 0.78 -5.04
CA LYS A 51 11.39 -0.28 -5.94
C LYS A 51 10.81 0.21 -7.26
N SER A 52 10.18 1.38 -7.26
CA SER A 52 9.47 1.93 -8.43
C SER A 52 10.30 2.95 -9.22
N HIS A 53 11.50 3.29 -8.76
CA HIS A 53 12.29 4.43 -9.24
C HIS A 53 11.53 5.77 -9.23
N LEU A 54 10.38 5.83 -8.54
CA LEU A 54 9.62 7.05 -8.33
C LEU A 54 10.26 7.83 -7.19
N GLY A 55 10.34 9.15 -7.33
CA GLY A 55 10.91 9.99 -6.28
C GLY A 55 10.13 9.90 -4.95
N PRO A 56 10.79 9.97 -3.78
CA PRO A 56 10.15 9.87 -2.47
C PRO A 56 9.21 11.05 -2.12
N ASN A 57 9.09 12.03 -3.02
CA ASN A 57 8.25 13.21 -2.89
C ASN A 57 6.77 12.92 -3.12
N LEU A 58 6.41 11.74 -3.64
CA LEU A 58 5.02 11.33 -3.83
C LEU A 58 4.45 10.69 -2.56
N ALA A 59 3.15 10.87 -2.34
CA ALA A 59 2.43 10.08 -1.33
C ALA A 59 2.44 8.60 -1.74
N TRP A 60 2.50 7.68 -0.77
CA TRP A 60 2.59 6.24 -1.06
C TRP A 60 1.37 5.75 -1.86
N GLN A 61 0.19 6.34 -1.66
CA GLN A 61 -1.02 6.04 -2.43
C GLN A 61 -0.82 6.30 -3.93
N VAL A 62 -0.17 7.42 -4.26
CA VAL A 62 0.12 7.81 -5.65
C VAL A 62 1.16 6.86 -6.25
N MET A 63 2.17 6.45 -5.48
CA MET A 63 3.17 5.48 -5.93
C MET A 63 2.52 4.14 -6.28
N VAL A 64 1.61 3.65 -5.43
CA VAL A 64 0.91 2.38 -5.66
C VAL A 64 0.05 2.43 -6.93
N ILE A 65 -0.69 3.51 -7.17
CA ILE A 65 -1.47 3.65 -8.40
C ILE A 65 -0.56 3.70 -9.63
N ARG A 66 0.56 4.44 -9.58
CA ARG A 66 1.53 4.47 -10.68
C ARG A 66 2.20 3.13 -10.95
N MET A 67 2.41 2.32 -9.92
CA MET A 67 2.92 0.95 -10.05
C MET A 67 1.88 0.01 -10.67
N ALA A 68 0.59 0.19 -10.37
CA ALA A 68 -0.50 -0.56 -10.97
C ALA A 68 -0.76 -0.14 -12.44
N TYR A 69 -0.57 1.14 -12.76
CA TYR A 69 -0.84 1.72 -14.08
C TYR A 69 0.41 2.43 -14.65
N PRO A 70 1.49 1.69 -14.96
CA PRO A 70 2.73 2.30 -15.43
C PRO A 70 2.57 3.01 -16.78
N ALA A 71 1.61 2.58 -17.61
CA ALA A 71 1.32 3.20 -18.90
C ALA A 71 0.61 4.57 -18.80
N GLU A 72 -0.03 4.85 -17.66
CA GLU A 72 -0.79 6.09 -17.43
C GLU A 72 -0.03 7.06 -16.51
N ALA A 73 1.14 6.67 -15.99
CA ALA A 73 1.82 7.34 -14.87
C ALA A 73 2.17 8.84 -15.08
N ASP A 74 2.19 9.33 -16.32
CA ASP A 74 2.43 10.74 -16.67
C ASP A 74 1.18 11.61 -16.59
N GLU A 75 -0.02 11.03 -16.46
CA GLU A 75 -1.25 11.79 -16.30
C GLU A 75 -1.45 12.24 -14.84
N PHE A 76 -1.56 13.56 -14.66
CA PHE A 76 -1.71 14.20 -13.34
C PHE A 76 -2.98 13.71 -12.58
N TRP A 77 -4.00 13.22 -13.29
CA TRP A 77 -5.31 12.83 -12.73
C TRP A 77 -5.46 11.35 -12.38
N VAL A 78 -4.45 10.53 -12.63
CA VAL A 78 -4.44 9.07 -12.44
C VAL A 78 -4.90 8.65 -11.04
N THR A 79 -4.53 9.39 -10.00
CA THR A 79 -4.91 9.07 -8.63
C THR A 79 -6.42 9.20 -8.40
N ALA A 80 -7.06 10.22 -8.98
CA ALA A 80 -8.49 10.45 -8.84
C ALA A 80 -9.30 9.48 -9.72
N SER A 81 -8.77 9.12 -10.89
CA SER A 81 -9.41 8.19 -11.80
C SER A 81 -9.41 6.74 -11.30
N HIS A 82 -8.42 6.37 -10.48
CA HIS A 82 -8.22 5.00 -10.01
C HIS A 82 -8.50 4.81 -8.51
N SER A 83 -9.23 5.73 -7.88
CA SER A 83 -9.60 5.62 -6.46
C SER A 83 -10.50 4.40 -6.16
N GLU A 84 -11.11 3.79 -7.17
CA GLU A 84 -11.93 2.57 -7.07
C GLU A 84 -11.23 1.34 -7.68
N SER A 85 -9.95 1.45 -8.04
CA SER A 85 -9.24 0.39 -8.76
C SER A 85 -8.92 -0.83 -7.89
N MET A 86 -9.43 -1.99 -8.32
CA MET A 86 -9.06 -3.30 -7.75
C MET A 86 -7.62 -3.70 -8.06
N GLU A 87 -7.06 -3.23 -9.19
CA GLU A 87 -5.66 -3.48 -9.54
C GLU A 87 -4.72 -2.75 -8.57
N ALA A 88 -5.03 -1.50 -8.24
CA ALA A 88 -4.30 -0.72 -7.25
C ALA A 88 -4.37 -1.37 -5.85
N ILE A 89 -5.52 -1.96 -5.49
CA ILE A 89 -5.66 -2.73 -4.24
C ILE A 89 -4.74 -3.95 -4.25
N SER A 90 -4.69 -4.70 -5.35
CA SER A 90 -3.81 -5.87 -5.49
C SER A 90 -2.34 -5.50 -5.32
N VAL A 91 -1.89 -4.45 -6.02
CA VAL A 91 -0.52 -3.93 -5.91
C VAL A 91 -0.23 -3.46 -4.49
N LEU A 92 -1.14 -2.72 -3.85
CA LEU A 92 -0.98 -2.27 -2.45
C LEU A 92 -0.66 -3.45 -1.53
N PHE A 93 -1.47 -4.51 -1.55
CA PHE A 93 -1.27 -5.64 -0.65
C PHE A 93 -0.02 -6.48 -0.99
N SER A 94 0.33 -6.59 -2.27
CA SER A 94 1.58 -7.24 -2.71
C SER A 94 2.81 -6.48 -2.19
N GLU A 95 2.81 -5.15 -2.31
CA GLU A 95 3.92 -4.32 -1.85
C GLU A 95 3.98 -4.24 -0.33
N LEU A 96 2.84 -4.18 0.35
CA LEU A 96 2.79 -4.20 1.81
C LEU A 96 3.35 -5.51 2.37
N GLN A 97 3.03 -6.66 1.76
CA GLN A 97 3.62 -7.94 2.14
C GLN A 97 5.12 -8.00 1.87
N SER A 98 5.56 -7.49 0.73
CA SER A 98 6.98 -7.41 0.38
C SER A 98 7.75 -6.55 1.38
N PHE A 99 7.18 -5.42 1.77
CA PHE A 99 7.74 -4.51 2.77
C PHE A 99 7.83 -5.18 4.15
N LEU A 100 6.76 -5.81 4.62
CA LEU A 100 6.76 -6.52 5.91
C LEU A 100 7.75 -7.69 5.90
N ALA A 101 7.85 -8.44 4.79
CA ALA A 101 8.85 -9.49 4.64
C ALA A 101 10.29 -8.93 4.61
N HIS A 102 10.51 -7.76 4.02
CA HIS A 102 11.81 -7.09 4.03
C HIS A 102 12.19 -6.60 5.42
N ARG A 103 11.22 -6.07 6.18
CA ARG A 103 11.41 -5.61 7.57
C ARG A 103 11.63 -6.75 8.57
N ASP A 104 10.90 -7.84 8.40
CA ASP A 104 10.97 -9.01 9.28
C ASP A 104 12.04 -10.03 8.83
N GLY A 105 12.66 -9.81 7.67
CA GLY A 105 13.81 -10.58 7.19
C GLY A 105 14.98 -10.44 8.16
N PRO A 106 15.90 -11.42 8.22
CA PRO A 106 16.99 -11.39 9.18
C PRO A 106 17.80 -10.12 8.94
N GLY A 107 17.68 -9.17 9.86
CA GLY A 107 18.50 -7.98 9.88
C GLY A 107 19.95 -8.44 9.83
N THR A 108 20.64 -8.14 8.74
CA THR A 108 22.09 -8.09 8.77
C THR A 108 22.46 -7.01 9.77
N ASN A 109 22.82 -7.49 10.96
CA ASN A 109 23.72 -6.87 11.93
C ASN A 109 24.91 -6.19 11.22
#